data_AF-A0A6G6ZCF0-F1
#
_entry.id   AF-A0A6G6ZCF0-F1
#
_cell.length_a   1.000
_cell.length_b   1.000
_cell.length_c   1.000
_cell.angle_alpha   90.00
_cell.angle_beta   90.00
_cell.angle_gamma   90.00
#
_symmetry.space_group_name_H-M   'P 1'
#
loop_
_entity.id
_entity.type
_entity.pdbx_description
1 polymer ?
#
loop_
_entity_poly.entity_id
_entity_poly.type
_entity_poly.pdbx_seq_one_letter_code
_entity_poly.pdbx_strand_id
1 'polypeptide(L)'
;MNPIPFAIVSLSLFINPALALTQLPPPTSVPPATESAAKAAFGVLQGRWVRVQGGYVITINSVDADGRLDASYANPRPLPFHTAVATSDGNSLKLFFELRASGYNGSTYTLSYDAANDRLIGVYDQVVVKQKFEVVFVRSKS
;
A
#
# COMPACT_ATOMS: atom_id res chain seq x y z
N MET A 1 -90.34 17.12 0.91
CA MET A 1 -89.78 17.60 2.18
C MET A 1 -88.57 16.74 2.55
N ASN A 2 -87.47 17.39 2.92
CA ASN A 2 -86.12 16.93 3.35
C ASN A 2 -86.09 15.80 4.43
N PRO A 3 -84.93 15.21 4.83
CA PRO A 3 -83.52 15.55 4.51
C PRO A 3 -82.52 14.37 4.21
N ILE A 4 -81.27 14.75 3.89
CA ILE A 4 -80.02 13.97 3.68
C ILE A 4 -79.40 13.58 5.06
N PRO A 5 -78.55 12.52 5.19
CA PRO A 5 -77.10 12.78 5.32
C PRO A 5 -76.11 11.70 4.80
N PHE A 6 -74.91 12.20 4.44
CA PHE A 6 -73.53 11.65 4.41
C PHE A 6 -73.26 10.13 4.53
N ALA A 7 -72.40 9.61 3.63
CA ALA A 7 -71.59 8.41 3.89
C ALA A 7 -70.16 8.55 3.32
N ILE A 8 -69.21 8.30 4.22
CA ILE A 8 -67.76 8.31 4.06
C ILE A 8 -67.33 7.00 3.40
N VAL A 9 -66.47 7.04 2.37
CA VAL A 9 -65.81 5.84 1.84
C VAL A 9 -64.44 5.70 2.52
N SER A 10 -64.36 4.73 3.42
CA SER A 10 -63.15 4.34 4.14
C SER A 10 -62.18 3.57 3.24
N LEU A 11 -60.91 3.93 3.27
CA LEU A 11 -59.79 3.22 2.63
C LEU A 11 -59.28 2.13 3.59
N SER A 12 -59.43 0.86 3.20
CA SER A 12 -58.90 -0.27 3.97
C SER A 12 -57.38 -0.40 3.78
N LEU A 13 -56.61 -0.25 4.85
CA LEU A 13 -55.19 -0.58 4.90
C LEU A 13 -55.03 -2.04 5.38
N PHE A 14 -54.42 -2.90 4.56
CA PHE A 14 -54.01 -4.24 4.98
C PHE A 14 -52.76 -4.15 5.86
N ILE A 15 -52.84 -4.71 7.07
CA ILE A 15 -51.71 -4.86 8.00
C ILE A 15 -50.95 -6.13 7.63
N ASN A 16 -49.68 -6.00 7.23
CA ASN A 16 -48.73 -7.12 7.15
C ASN A 16 -47.98 -7.21 8.49
N PRO A 17 -47.95 -8.37 9.19
CA PRO A 17 -47.03 -8.57 10.29
C PRO A 17 -45.68 -9.04 9.73
N ALA A 18 -44.69 -8.15 9.67
CA ALA A 18 -43.31 -8.56 9.44
C ALA A 18 -42.71 -9.09 10.75
N LEU A 19 -42.39 -10.39 10.76
CA LEU A 19 -41.63 -11.05 11.81
C LEU A 19 -40.31 -10.30 12.06
N ALA A 20 -40.07 -9.92 13.31
CA ALA A 20 -38.83 -9.31 13.75
C ALA A 20 -37.70 -10.36 13.73
N LEU A 21 -36.87 -10.31 12.68
CA LEU A 21 -35.54 -10.90 12.72
C LEU A 21 -34.60 -9.92 13.42
N THR A 22 -34.00 -10.36 14.52
CA THR A 22 -32.96 -9.63 15.24
C THR A 22 -31.73 -9.49 14.32
N GLN A 23 -31.60 -8.35 13.64
CA GLN A 23 -30.38 -8.03 12.88
C GLN A 23 -29.21 -7.86 13.86
N LEU A 24 -28.20 -8.73 13.73
CA LEU A 24 -26.86 -8.45 14.25
C LEU A 24 -26.37 -7.12 13.65
N PRO A 25 -25.70 -6.25 14.43
CA PRO A 25 -25.19 -4.99 13.92
C PRO A 25 -24.23 -5.26 12.74
N PRO A 26 -24.26 -4.43 11.69
CA PRO A 26 -23.30 -4.54 10.59
C PRO A 26 -21.87 -4.33 11.13
N PRO A 27 -20.84 -5.00 10.57
CA PRO A 27 -19.47 -4.67 10.91
C PRO A 27 -19.24 -3.20 10.57
N THR A 28 -18.83 -2.43 11.57
CA THR A 28 -18.51 -1.01 11.43
C THR A 28 -17.38 -0.88 10.41
N SER A 29 -17.65 -0.21 9.29
CA SER A 29 -16.63 0.21 8.34
C SER A 29 -15.69 1.19 9.04
N VAL A 30 -14.45 0.78 9.29
CA VAL A 30 -13.37 1.68 9.69
C VAL A 30 -12.63 2.13 8.42
N PRO A 31 -12.91 3.32 7.88
CA PRO A 31 -11.82 4.15 7.33
C PRO A 31 -12.06 5.65 7.60
N PRO A 32 -11.07 6.45 8.08
CA PRO A 32 -9.86 6.83 7.32
C PRO A 32 -8.56 6.93 8.17
N ALA A 33 -8.61 6.62 9.46
CA ALA A 33 -7.47 6.83 10.37
C ALA A 33 -6.31 5.86 10.09
N THR A 34 -6.62 4.62 9.72
CA THR A 34 -5.62 3.57 9.46
C THR A 34 -4.87 3.79 8.14
N GLU A 35 -5.56 4.20 7.07
CA GLU A 35 -4.93 4.54 5.78
C GLU A 35 -4.04 5.77 5.89
N SER A 36 -4.48 6.80 6.62
CA SER A 36 -3.69 8.00 6.82
C SER A 36 -2.42 7.71 7.62
N ALA A 37 -2.50 6.87 8.65
CA ALA A 37 -1.34 6.44 9.43
C ALA A 37 -0.37 5.56 8.63
N ALA A 38 -0.87 4.63 7.81
CA ALA A 38 -0.04 3.78 6.96
C ALA A 38 0.69 4.61 5.88
N LYS A 39 -0.03 5.51 5.20
CA LYS A 39 0.56 6.43 4.22
C LYS A 39 1.60 7.36 4.86
N ALA A 40 1.33 7.85 6.08
CA ALA A 40 2.29 8.64 6.83
C ALA A 40 3.55 7.83 7.20
N ALA A 41 3.39 6.56 7.60
CA ALA A 41 4.50 5.69 7.94
C ALA A 41 5.42 5.41 6.73
N PHE A 42 4.84 5.15 5.55
CA PHE A 42 5.64 4.90 4.35
C PHE A 42 6.21 6.17 3.69
N GLY A 43 5.68 7.35 4.02
CA GLY A 43 6.11 8.62 3.44
C GLY A 43 7.63 8.88 3.58
N VAL A 44 8.26 8.38 4.65
CA VAL A 44 9.70 8.49 4.87
C VAL A 44 10.54 7.80 3.80
N LEU A 45 10.00 6.81 3.10
CA LEU A 45 10.71 6.05 2.07
C LEU A 45 10.88 6.84 0.77
N GLN A 46 10.05 7.87 0.52
CA GLN A 46 10.12 8.65 -0.71
C GLN A 46 11.47 9.37 -0.82
N GLY A 47 12.05 9.35 -2.02
CA GLY A 47 13.31 9.99 -2.32
C GLY A 47 14.26 9.12 -3.14
N ARG A 48 15.46 9.64 -3.33
CA ARG A 48 16.51 8.99 -4.11
C ARG A 48 17.54 8.33 -3.19
N TRP A 49 17.78 7.06 -3.40
CA TRP A 49 18.64 6.20 -2.58
C TRP A 49 19.79 5.68 -3.42
N VAL A 50 21.02 5.94 -3.01
CA VAL A 50 22.23 5.58 -3.77
C VAL A 50 22.97 4.47 -3.05
N ARG A 51 23.26 3.38 -3.75
CA ARG A 51 24.04 2.26 -3.22
C ARG A 51 25.46 2.74 -2.96
N VAL A 52 25.94 2.53 -1.73
CA VAL A 52 27.29 2.93 -1.29
C VAL A 52 28.35 2.35 -2.22
N GLN A 53 28.18 1.08 -2.59
CA GLN A 53 29.06 0.39 -3.52
C GLN A 53 28.42 0.36 -4.92
N GLY A 54 29.09 0.95 -5.91
CA GLY A 54 28.69 0.92 -7.32
C GLY A 54 27.78 2.06 -7.78
N GLY A 55 27.24 2.88 -6.87
CA GLY A 55 26.50 4.10 -7.23
C GLY A 55 25.13 3.86 -7.88
N TYR A 56 24.60 2.64 -7.85
CA TYR A 56 23.27 2.31 -8.37
C TYR A 56 22.18 3.00 -7.57
N VAL A 57 21.07 3.33 -8.21
CA VAL A 57 20.07 4.21 -7.61
C VAL A 57 18.72 3.54 -7.56
N ILE A 58 18.03 3.66 -6.42
CA ILE A 58 16.60 3.42 -6.29
C ILE A 58 15.94 4.78 -6.09
N THR A 59 15.01 5.15 -6.97
CA THR A 59 14.19 6.35 -6.80
C THR A 59 12.78 5.90 -6.42
N ILE A 60 12.27 6.37 -5.29
CA ILE A 60 10.89 6.14 -4.83
C ILE A 60 10.15 7.48 -4.95
N ASN A 61 9.24 7.58 -5.91
CA ASN A 61 8.47 8.80 -6.16
C ASN A 61 7.26 8.92 -5.24
N SER A 62 6.58 7.80 -4.96
CA SER A 62 5.42 7.76 -4.08
C SER A 62 5.20 6.37 -3.50
N VAL A 63 4.44 6.32 -2.41
CA VAL A 63 3.95 5.10 -1.77
C VAL A 63 2.46 5.25 -1.51
N ASP A 64 1.67 4.25 -1.86
CA ASP A 64 0.24 4.22 -1.54
C ASP A 64 -0.04 3.64 -0.13
N ALA A 65 -1.31 3.60 0.26
CA ALA A 65 -1.71 3.13 1.58
C ALA A 65 -1.49 1.62 1.79
N ASP A 66 -1.47 0.84 0.71
CA ASP A 66 -1.21 -0.60 0.72
C ASP A 66 0.29 -0.92 0.66
N GLY A 67 1.13 0.12 0.55
CA GLY A 67 2.58 0.00 0.49
C GLY A 67 3.13 -0.24 -0.91
N ARG A 68 2.32 -0.18 -1.97
CA ARG A 68 2.83 -0.26 -3.34
C ARG A 68 3.66 0.99 -3.64
N LEU A 69 4.82 0.77 -4.25
CA LEU A 69 5.78 1.84 -4.56
C LEU A 69 5.68 2.21 -6.03
N ASP A 70 5.61 3.51 -6.33
CA ASP A 70 6.08 4.02 -7.62
C ASP A 70 7.59 4.26 -7.51
N ALA A 71 8.36 3.36 -8.10
CA ALA A 71 9.80 3.36 -7.97
C ALA A 71 10.52 2.88 -9.24
N SER A 72 11.77 3.32 -9.40
CA SER A 72 12.66 2.90 -10.49
C SER A 72 14.05 2.58 -9.98
N TYR A 73 14.76 1.75 -10.75
CA TYR A 73 16.15 1.40 -10.52
C TYR A 73 17.03 1.98 -11.62
N ALA A 74 18.23 2.47 -11.32
CA ALA A 74 19.17 2.94 -12.33
C ALA A 74 20.56 2.31 -12.18
N ASN A 75 21.05 1.73 -13.28
CA ASN A 75 22.41 1.24 -13.43
C ASN A 75 22.88 1.30 -14.91
N PRO A 76 23.51 2.40 -15.36
CA PRO A 76 23.24 3.80 -15.03
C PRO A 76 21.91 4.29 -15.65
N ARG A 77 21.38 3.56 -16.63
CA ARG A 77 20.08 3.88 -17.25
C ARG A 77 18.93 3.45 -16.34
N PRO A 78 17.87 4.26 -16.21
CA PRO A 78 16.71 3.89 -15.41
C PRO A 78 15.92 2.76 -16.08
N LEU A 79 15.37 1.88 -15.26
CA LEU A 79 14.46 0.81 -15.63
C LEU A 79 13.40 0.63 -14.54
N PRO A 80 12.20 0.15 -14.89
CA PRO A 80 11.14 -0.10 -13.92
C PRO A 80 11.43 -1.36 -13.11
N PHE A 81 10.92 -1.39 -11.88
CA PHE A 81 10.76 -2.64 -11.17
C PHE A 81 9.56 -3.42 -11.72
N HIS A 82 9.66 -4.75 -11.71
CA HIS A 82 8.51 -5.61 -11.91
C HIS A 82 7.59 -5.57 -10.69
N THR A 83 8.19 -5.69 -9.51
CA THR A 83 7.50 -5.66 -8.22
C THR A 83 8.21 -4.62 -7.34
N ALA A 84 7.47 -3.73 -6.71
CA ALA A 84 8.00 -2.74 -5.78
C ALA A 84 6.96 -2.49 -4.67
N VAL A 85 7.26 -2.97 -3.48
CA VAL A 85 6.35 -2.90 -2.33
C VAL A 85 7.11 -2.58 -1.05
N ALA A 86 6.47 -1.86 -0.15
CA ALA A 86 6.88 -1.63 1.21
C ALA A 86 5.86 -2.28 2.15
N THR A 87 6.34 -2.83 3.27
CA THR A 87 5.50 -3.35 4.34
C THR A 87 5.96 -2.76 5.67
N SER A 88 5.02 -2.66 6.60
CA SER A 88 5.28 -2.24 7.97
C SER A 88 4.80 -3.34 8.91
N ASP A 89 5.66 -3.76 9.84
CA ASP A 89 5.28 -4.66 10.94
C ASP A 89 5.02 -3.88 12.25
N GLY A 90 4.88 -2.55 12.16
CA GLY A 90 4.66 -1.65 13.30
C GLY A 90 5.96 -1.17 13.96
N ASN A 91 7.06 -1.90 13.79
CA ASN A 91 8.37 -1.55 14.34
C ASN A 91 9.40 -1.24 13.26
N SER A 92 9.23 -1.77 12.05
CA SER A 92 10.19 -1.63 10.96
C SER A 92 9.47 -1.50 9.62
N LEU A 93 10.07 -0.72 8.72
CA LEU A 93 9.68 -0.68 7.32
C LEU A 93 10.59 -1.61 6.52
N LYS A 94 9.98 -2.51 5.74
CA LYS A 94 10.67 -3.43 4.84
C LYS A 94 10.28 -3.10 3.41
N LEU A 95 11.22 -3.25 2.48
CA LEU A 95 11.00 -3.02 1.07
C LEU A 95 11.42 -4.25 0.28
N PHE A 96 10.61 -4.60 -0.71
CA PHE A 96 10.90 -5.65 -1.67
C PHE A 96 10.83 -5.10 -3.08
N PHE A 97 11.89 -5.36 -3.85
CA PHE A 97 11.95 -5.00 -5.26
C PHE A 97 12.36 -6.19 -6.12
N GLU A 98 11.74 -6.33 -7.28
CA GLU A 98 12.06 -7.38 -8.26
C GLU A 98 12.40 -6.76 -9.61
N LEU A 99 13.47 -7.25 -10.23
CA LEU A 99 13.99 -6.79 -11.50
C LEU A 99 13.90 -7.88 -12.56
N ARG A 100 13.10 -7.65 -13.62
CA ARG A 100 12.96 -8.60 -14.75
C ARG A 100 13.51 -8.11 -16.08
N ALA A 101 14.05 -6.89 -16.14
CA ALA A 101 14.78 -6.44 -17.32
C ALA A 101 15.96 -7.37 -17.64
N SER A 102 16.40 -7.36 -18.90
CA SER A 102 17.53 -8.17 -19.35
C SER A 102 18.77 -7.95 -18.47
N GLY A 103 19.43 -9.04 -18.09
CA GLY A 103 20.56 -9.03 -17.15
C GLY A 103 20.18 -9.17 -15.67
N TYR A 104 18.88 -9.08 -15.33
CA TYR A 104 18.40 -9.21 -13.95
C TYR A 104 17.54 -10.47 -13.74
N ASN A 105 16.74 -10.91 -14.71
CA ASN A 105 16.06 -12.22 -14.71
C ASN A 105 15.32 -12.63 -13.41
N GLY A 106 14.73 -11.67 -12.69
CA GLY A 106 14.08 -11.90 -11.40
C GLY A 106 14.98 -11.66 -10.18
N SER A 107 16.09 -10.94 -10.35
CA SER A 107 16.93 -10.52 -9.22
C SER A 107 16.15 -9.62 -8.28
N THR A 108 16.39 -9.77 -6.98
CA THR A 108 15.59 -9.09 -5.95
C THR A 108 16.42 -8.28 -4.99
N TYR A 109 15.84 -7.19 -4.49
CA TYR A 109 16.30 -6.51 -3.29
C TYR A 109 15.30 -6.75 -2.17
N THR A 110 15.79 -7.21 -1.02
CA THR A 110 15.04 -7.27 0.24
C THR A 110 15.74 -6.37 1.23
N LEU A 111 15.12 -5.22 1.53
CA LEU A 111 15.73 -4.14 2.31
C LEU A 111 14.89 -3.83 3.56
N SER A 112 15.55 -3.31 4.59
CA SER A 112 14.92 -2.73 5.78
C SER A 112 15.36 -1.28 5.90
N TYR A 113 14.43 -0.41 6.31
CA TYR A 113 14.73 0.98 6.61
C TYR A 113 15.35 1.10 8.00
N ASP A 114 16.55 1.64 8.05
CA ASP A 114 17.24 2.04 9.27
C ASP A 114 16.99 3.53 9.52
N ALA A 115 16.03 3.82 10.40
CA ALA A 115 15.62 5.18 10.73
C ALA A 115 16.71 5.96 11.50
N ALA A 116 17.60 5.29 12.23
CA ALA A 116 18.64 5.95 13.02
C ALA A 116 19.72 6.57 12.12
N ASN A 117 19.99 5.96 10.97
CA ASN A 117 21.03 6.39 10.05
C ASN A 117 20.50 6.89 8.69
N ASP A 118 19.18 6.84 8.49
CA ASP A 118 18.49 7.12 7.22
C ASP A 118 19.08 6.30 6.05
N ARG A 119 19.00 4.97 6.17
CA ARG A 119 19.56 4.01 5.21
C ARG A 119 18.57 2.92 4.83
N LEU A 120 18.73 2.37 3.64
CA LEU A 120 18.13 1.08 3.28
C LEU A 120 19.22 0.01 3.30
N ILE A 121 19.04 -1.02 4.12
CA ILE A 121 20.04 -2.06 4.35
C ILE A 121 19.42 -3.42 4.06
N GLY A 122 20.14 -4.30 3.40
CA GLY A 122 19.66 -5.67 3.22
C GLY A 122 20.46 -6.43 2.18
N VAL A 123 19.74 -7.25 1.41
CA VAL A 123 20.36 -8.20 0.48
C VAL A 123 19.88 -7.95 -0.94
N TYR A 124 20.83 -7.98 -1.87
CA TYR A 124 20.60 -8.13 -3.29
C TYR A 124 20.86 -9.58 -3.71
N ASP A 125 19.83 -10.27 -4.21
CA ASP A 125 19.94 -11.61 -4.78
C ASP A 125 20.08 -11.52 -6.29
N GLN A 126 21.31 -11.68 -6.80
CA GLN A 126 21.58 -11.68 -8.24
C GLN A 126 21.46 -13.10 -8.78
N VAL A 127 20.26 -13.43 -9.26
CA VAL A 127 19.92 -14.79 -9.69
C VAL A 127 20.72 -15.24 -10.92
N VAL A 128 21.14 -14.31 -11.78
CA VAL A 128 21.93 -14.62 -12.99
C VAL A 128 23.30 -15.18 -12.65
N VAL A 129 23.95 -14.65 -11.60
CA VAL A 129 25.29 -15.08 -11.16
C VAL A 129 25.22 -15.92 -9.88
N LYS A 130 24.02 -16.23 -9.40
CA LYS A 130 23.73 -17.08 -8.23
C LYS A 130 24.47 -16.62 -6.97
N GLN A 131 24.52 -15.32 -6.75
CA GLN A 131 25.22 -14.70 -5.61
C GLN A 131 24.32 -13.71 -4.89
N LYS A 132 24.38 -13.74 -3.56
CA LYS A 132 23.78 -12.72 -2.70
C LYS A 132 24.84 -11.72 -2.26
N PHE A 133 24.46 -10.45 -2.22
CA PHE A 133 25.31 -9.35 -1.78
C PHE A 133 24.61 -8.58 -0.68
N GLU A 134 25.32 -8.30 0.40
CA GLU A 134 24.87 -7.28 1.35
C GLU A 134 24.99 -5.91 0.70
N VAL A 135 23.94 -5.10 0.86
CA VAL A 135 23.83 -3.80 0.23
C VAL A 135 23.35 -2.76 1.23
N VAL A 136 23.88 -1.56 1.05
CA VAL A 136 23.48 -0.36 1.78
C VAL A 136 23.22 0.73 0.77
N PHE A 137 22.06 1.36 0.88
CA PHE A 137 21.74 2.59 0.17
C PHE A 137 21.64 3.73 1.17
N VAL A 138 22.23 4.87 0.79
CA VAL A 138 22.14 6.13 1.52
C VAL A 138 21.26 7.09 0.75
N ARG A 139 20.50 7.93 1.46
CA ARG A 139 19.71 8.96 0.80
C ARG A 139 20.63 9.96 0.11
N SER A 140 20.33 10.24 -1.16
CA SER A 140 20.97 11.34 -1.89
C SER A 140 20.55 12.65 -1.25
N LYS A 141 21.54 13.44 -0.80
CA LYS A 141 21.30 14.85 -0.48
C LYS A 141 21.25 15.61 -1.80
N SER A 142 20.19 16.37 -2.01
CA SER A 142 20.06 17.32 -3.12
C SER A 142 20.88 18.57 -2.86
#